data_AF-A0A7V2WRG1-F1
#
_entry.id   AF-A0A7V2WRG1-F1
#
_cell.length_a   1.000
_cell.length_b   1.000
_cell.length_c   1.000
_cell.angle_alpha   90.00
_cell.angle_beta   90.00
_cell.angle_gamma   90.00
#
_symmetry.space_group_name_H-M   'P 1'
#
loop_
_entity.id
_entity.type
_entity.pdbx_description
1 polymer ?
#
loop_
_entity_poly.entity_id
_entity_poly.type
_entity_poly.pdbx_seq_one_letter_code
_entity_poly.pdbx_strand_id
1 'polypeptide(L)'
;MILHLNDKNHRGTYWAPFWGAENNYETLTLEQALFNFEYFLNYVTNQGQSTNQVIEQFNFVDNTPYFPNHAKLAEQDVAKFLQKSVPLLKKYSKGYGLWAYRDYGDNGLYNASFEFGLQGWKSQDATIVGDKNDQQVKIRTGGFIAQSFQASSRLLLAKSYNMLNLCINAQNKGKLAVYVNDKIDLHLQLKQGDFCYKIAADGFKQAQTSFKIVAESDVVLDELKLYGFVQKLDVYDEFNHESKYIEAIRKLNKAL
;
A
#
# COMPACT_ATOMS: atom_id res chain seq x y z
N MET A 1 14.99 5.20 17.09
CA MET A 1 13.90 5.09 18.08
C MET A 1 13.79 3.62 18.47
N ILE A 2 14.19 3.25 19.68
CA ILE A 2 14.05 1.86 20.15
C ILE A 2 12.62 1.73 20.66
N LEU A 3 11.75 1.06 19.90
CA LEU A 3 10.43 0.69 20.38
C LEU A 3 10.63 -0.38 21.46
N HIS A 4 10.37 -0.03 22.72
CA HIS A 4 10.45 -0.95 23.85
C HIS A 4 9.25 -1.92 23.84
N LEU A 5 9.23 -2.86 22.89
CA LEU A 5 8.17 -3.86 22.70
C LEU A 5 8.13 -4.95 23.79
N ASN A 6 9.04 -4.91 24.77
CA ASN A 6 9.16 -5.94 25.82
C ASN A 6 8.41 -5.56 27.12
N ASP A 7 7.68 -4.45 27.17
CA ASP A 7 6.84 -4.10 28.31
C ASP A 7 5.51 -4.87 28.23
N LYS A 8 5.20 -5.67 29.26
CA LYS A 8 3.96 -6.48 29.36
C LYS A 8 2.69 -5.63 29.36
N ASN A 9 2.80 -4.32 29.54
CA ASN A 9 1.70 -3.35 29.50
C ASN A 9 1.71 -2.49 28.24
N HIS A 10 2.63 -2.69 27.30
CA HIS A 10 2.61 -2.00 26.02
C HIS A 10 1.39 -2.46 25.20
N ARG A 11 0.58 -1.51 24.77
CA ARG A 11 -0.61 -1.79 23.96
C ARG A 11 -0.48 -1.07 22.63
N GLY A 12 -0.39 -1.85 21.57
CA GLY A 12 -0.53 -1.40 20.20
C GLY A 12 -2.00 -1.20 19.87
N THR A 13 -2.35 -0.06 19.28
CA THR A 13 -3.73 0.22 18.87
C THR A 13 -3.83 0.73 17.43
N TYR A 14 -5.00 0.56 16.84
CA TYR A 14 -5.36 1.08 15.54
C TYR A 14 -6.46 2.14 15.70
N TRP A 15 -6.35 3.25 15.00
CA TRP A 15 -7.41 4.25 14.91
C TRP A 15 -7.65 4.69 13.46
N ALA A 16 -8.92 4.85 13.13
CA ALA A 16 -9.39 5.51 11.91
C ALA A 16 -10.68 6.30 12.20
N PRO A 17 -11.08 7.27 11.34
CA PRO A 17 -12.23 8.14 11.56
C PRO A 17 -13.55 7.41 11.88
N PHE A 18 -13.74 6.19 11.38
CA PHE A 18 -14.92 5.36 11.68
C PHE A 18 -15.04 4.95 13.16
N TRP A 19 -13.97 5.05 13.94
CA TRP A 19 -13.98 4.65 15.35
C TRP A 19 -14.70 5.70 16.19
N GLY A 20 -15.84 5.31 16.78
CA GLY A 20 -16.72 6.23 17.52
C GLY A 20 -17.76 6.95 16.66
N ALA A 21 -17.85 6.61 15.37
CA ALA A 21 -18.85 7.14 14.44
C ALA A 21 -20.04 6.17 14.23
N GLU A 22 -21.08 6.61 13.54
CA GLU A 22 -22.27 5.79 13.23
C GLU A 22 -22.03 4.81 12.08
N ASN A 23 -21.09 5.14 11.19
CA ASN A 23 -20.70 4.35 10.01
C ASN A 23 -21.87 4.12 9.05
N ASN A 24 -22.53 5.22 8.71
CA ASN A 24 -23.61 5.36 7.76
C ASN A 24 -23.28 6.44 6.70
N TYR A 25 -22.11 6.30 6.06
CA TYR A 25 -21.62 7.14 4.96
C TYR A 25 -21.32 8.60 5.34
N GLU A 26 -21.19 8.90 6.62
CA GLU A 26 -20.98 10.26 7.08
C GLU A 26 -19.56 10.78 6.78
N THR A 27 -19.49 12.08 6.52
CA THR A 27 -18.25 12.82 6.54
C THR A 27 -18.19 13.60 7.85
N LEU A 28 -17.26 13.24 8.72
CA LEU A 28 -17.04 13.88 10.01
C LEU A 28 -16.49 15.29 9.82
N THR A 29 -17.06 16.23 10.56
CA THR A 29 -16.43 17.53 10.81
C THR A 29 -15.16 17.36 11.65
N LEU A 30 -14.29 18.37 11.63
CA LEU A 30 -13.11 18.43 12.49
C LEU A 30 -13.42 18.21 13.98
N GLU A 31 -14.50 18.79 14.48
CA GLU A 31 -14.90 18.69 15.90
C GLU A 31 -15.34 17.27 16.25
N GLN A 32 -16.17 16.65 15.41
CA GLN A 32 -16.59 15.25 15.59
C GLN A 32 -15.40 14.29 15.55
N ALA A 33 -14.48 14.48 14.62
CA ALA A 33 -13.29 13.62 14.52
C ALA A 33 -12.37 13.74 15.74
N LEU A 34 -12.15 14.95 16.26
CA LEU A 34 -11.39 15.16 17.50
C LEU A 34 -12.10 14.55 18.71
N PHE A 35 -13.42 14.71 18.80
CA PHE A 35 -14.22 14.09 19.85
C PHE A 35 -14.13 12.56 19.81
N ASN A 36 -14.32 11.96 18.64
CA ASN A 36 -14.20 10.51 18.44
C ASN A 36 -12.79 10.00 18.74
N PHE A 37 -11.76 10.77 18.36
CA PHE A 37 -10.38 10.43 18.66
C PHE A 37 -10.06 10.51 20.17
N GLU A 38 -10.55 11.53 20.88
CA GLU A 38 -10.42 11.60 22.33
C GLU A 38 -11.19 10.48 23.03
N TYR A 39 -12.41 10.16 22.56
CA TYR A 39 -13.19 9.04 23.06
C TYR A 39 -12.43 7.71 22.91
N PHE A 40 -11.80 7.47 21.75
CA PHE A 40 -10.90 6.34 21.52
C PHE A 40 -9.75 6.30 22.51
N LEU A 41 -9.02 7.40 22.63
CA LEU A 41 -7.85 7.48 23.49
C LEU A 41 -8.22 7.24 24.95
N ASN A 42 -9.33 7.80 25.43
CA ASN A 42 -9.85 7.52 26.76
C ASN A 42 -10.21 6.05 26.96
N TYR A 43 -10.86 5.42 25.98
CA TYR A 43 -11.20 4.00 26.04
C TYR A 43 -9.94 3.11 26.17
N VAL A 44 -8.97 3.29 25.27
CA VAL A 44 -7.78 2.41 25.22
C VAL A 44 -6.80 2.66 26.37
N THR A 45 -6.80 3.87 26.94
CA THR A 45 -5.94 4.24 28.08
C THR A 45 -6.61 4.08 29.44
N ASN A 46 -7.85 3.59 29.51
CA ASN A 46 -8.65 3.58 30.74
C ASN A 46 -8.68 4.98 31.40
N GLN A 47 -9.23 5.96 30.69
CA GLN A 47 -9.36 7.36 31.12
C GLN A 47 -8.00 8.01 31.47
N GLY A 48 -6.93 7.65 30.73
CA GLY A 48 -5.59 8.19 30.94
C GLY A 48 -4.78 7.53 32.06
N GLN A 49 -5.24 6.42 32.65
CA GLN A 49 -4.47 5.68 33.66
C GLN A 49 -3.36 4.82 33.05
N SER A 50 -3.52 4.42 31.78
CA SER A 50 -2.62 3.52 31.05
C SER A 50 -2.13 4.18 29.77
N THR A 51 -1.25 5.17 29.89
CA THR A 51 -0.74 5.97 28.75
C THR A 51 0.50 5.37 28.07
N ASN A 52 0.96 4.20 28.50
CA ASN A 52 2.06 3.47 27.86
C ASN A 52 1.62 2.73 26.58
N GLN A 53 0.83 3.40 25.75
CA GLN A 53 0.28 2.86 24.51
C GLN A 53 0.81 3.63 23.31
N VAL A 54 0.93 2.94 22.18
CA VAL A 54 1.29 3.52 20.90
C VAL A 54 0.15 3.23 19.94
N ILE A 55 -0.24 4.24 19.18
CA ILE A 55 -1.17 4.06 18.07
C ILE A 55 -0.34 3.51 16.91
N GLU A 56 -0.20 2.19 16.81
CA GLU A 56 0.63 1.54 15.79
C GLU A 56 0.15 1.85 14.37
N GLN A 57 -1.15 2.05 14.21
CA GLN A 57 -1.77 2.36 12.94
C GLN A 57 -2.70 3.57 13.08
N PHE A 58 -2.15 4.75 12.85
CA PHE A 58 -2.90 6.00 12.82
C PHE A 58 -3.34 6.31 11.38
N ASN A 59 -4.58 5.94 11.05
CA ASN A 59 -5.14 5.93 9.71
C ASN A 59 -6.18 7.03 9.52
N PHE A 60 -5.74 8.26 9.27
CA PHE A 60 -6.61 9.44 9.18
C PHE A 60 -7.30 9.63 7.80
N VAL A 61 -6.96 8.80 6.82
CA VAL A 61 -7.62 8.73 5.50
C VAL A 61 -8.00 7.27 5.26
N ASP A 62 -9.29 6.97 5.14
CA ASP A 62 -9.75 5.62 4.83
C ASP A 62 -10.43 5.57 3.45
N ASN A 63 -9.78 4.89 2.51
CA ASN A 63 -10.31 4.61 1.19
C ASN A 63 -10.58 3.11 0.97
N THR A 64 -10.71 2.30 2.04
CA THR A 64 -10.91 0.86 1.95
C THR A 64 -12.20 0.52 1.19
N PRO A 65 -12.14 -0.21 0.05
CA PRO A 65 -13.30 -0.35 -0.83
C PRO A 65 -14.46 -1.17 -0.26
N TYR A 66 -14.20 -2.09 0.68
CA TYR A 66 -15.23 -2.95 1.28
C TYR A 66 -16.11 -2.27 2.32
N PHE A 67 -15.71 -1.09 2.79
CA PHE A 67 -16.40 -0.38 3.86
C PHE A 67 -16.81 1.03 3.42
N PRO A 68 -17.64 1.16 2.37
CA PRO A 68 -18.01 2.47 1.83
C PRO A 68 -18.83 3.31 2.81
N ASN A 69 -19.46 2.66 3.79
CA ASN A 69 -20.25 3.28 4.85
C ASN A 69 -19.41 3.80 6.02
N HIS A 70 -18.12 3.45 6.12
CA HIS A 70 -17.26 3.97 7.18
C HIS A 70 -17.22 5.49 7.14
N ALA A 71 -17.30 6.09 8.32
CA ALA A 71 -17.15 7.52 8.46
C ALA A 71 -15.77 7.96 7.97
N LYS A 72 -15.72 9.12 7.31
CA LYS A 72 -14.48 9.70 6.78
C LYS A 72 -14.28 11.09 7.33
N LEU A 73 -13.04 11.48 7.55
CA LEU A 73 -12.73 12.87 7.82
C LEU A 73 -12.83 13.67 6.52
N ALA A 74 -13.45 14.86 6.58
CA ALA A 74 -13.48 15.76 5.44
C ALA A 74 -12.05 16.08 4.96
N GLU A 75 -11.82 15.95 3.65
CA GLU A 75 -10.51 16.05 3.04
C GLU A 75 -9.78 17.37 3.40
N GLN A 76 -10.52 18.48 3.48
CA GLN A 76 -10.01 19.79 3.86
C GLN A 76 -9.62 19.94 5.34
N ASP A 77 -10.11 19.04 6.20
CA ASP A 77 -9.92 19.09 7.65
C ASP A 77 -8.84 18.13 8.16
N VAL A 78 -8.37 17.18 7.35
CA VAL A 78 -7.31 16.21 7.72
C VAL A 78 -6.08 16.89 8.30
N ALA A 79 -5.52 17.90 7.62
CA ALA A 79 -4.33 18.60 8.11
C ALA A 79 -4.57 19.33 9.44
N LYS A 80 -5.77 19.92 9.62
CA LYS A 80 -6.15 20.60 10.88
C LYS A 80 -6.38 19.61 12.01
N PHE A 81 -6.96 18.45 11.73
CA PHE A 81 -7.14 17.36 12.67
C PHE A 81 -5.78 16.87 13.19
N LEU A 82 -4.82 16.58 12.30
CA LEU A 82 -3.46 16.19 12.68
C LEU A 82 -2.77 17.23 13.57
N GLN A 83 -2.97 18.52 13.29
CA GLN A 83 -2.42 19.58 14.14
C GLN A 83 -3.11 19.64 15.52
N LYS A 84 -4.44 19.51 15.55
CA LYS A 84 -5.23 19.60 16.78
C LYS A 84 -5.23 18.32 17.61
N SER A 85 -4.76 17.19 17.07
CA SER A 85 -4.61 15.93 17.78
C SER A 85 -3.37 15.90 18.69
N VAL A 86 -2.39 16.80 18.50
CA VAL A 86 -1.14 16.88 19.28
C VAL A 86 -1.38 16.86 20.80
N PRO A 87 -2.27 17.68 21.39
CA PRO A 87 -2.47 17.67 22.84
C PRO A 87 -3.04 16.33 23.34
N LEU A 88 -3.90 15.69 22.55
CA LEU A 88 -4.49 14.39 22.88
C LEU A 88 -3.42 13.29 22.82
N LEU A 89 -2.58 13.29 21.78
CA LEU A 89 -1.47 12.35 21.65
C LEU A 89 -0.47 12.49 22.81
N LYS A 90 -0.07 13.71 23.19
CA LYS A 90 0.81 13.94 24.35
C LYS A 90 0.21 13.45 25.66
N LYS A 91 -1.11 13.59 25.82
CA LYS A 91 -1.82 13.20 27.04
C LYS A 91 -1.98 11.68 27.13
N TYR A 92 -2.23 11.01 26.02
CA TYR A 92 -2.74 9.63 26.01
C TYR A 92 -1.83 8.59 25.34
N SER A 93 -0.77 8.95 24.64
CA SER A 93 0.11 8.00 23.96
C SER A 93 1.60 8.30 24.18
N LYS A 94 2.44 7.29 23.88
CA LYS A 94 3.90 7.43 23.78
C LYS A 94 4.39 7.68 22.35
N GLY A 95 3.48 7.69 21.39
CA GLY A 95 3.78 7.87 19.98
C GLY A 95 2.71 7.27 19.09
N TYR A 96 2.99 7.29 17.78
CA TYR A 96 2.15 6.69 16.77
C TYR A 96 3.00 6.15 15.60
N GLY A 97 2.46 5.17 14.90
CA GLY A 97 2.87 4.71 13.58
C GLY A 97 1.79 5.03 12.55
N LEU A 98 2.17 5.13 11.28
CA LEU A 98 1.25 5.45 10.18
C LEU A 98 0.86 4.20 9.41
N TRP A 99 -0.41 4.11 9.03
CA TRP A 99 -0.93 3.08 8.13
C TRP A 99 -1.48 3.76 6.85
N ALA A 100 -0.72 3.92 5.78
CA ALA A 100 0.70 3.63 5.60
C ALA A 100 1.50 4.91 5.32
N TYR A 101 2.78 4.93 5.69
CA TYR A 101 3.68 6.08 5.43
C TYR A 101 3.84 6.37 3.93
N ARG A 102 3.81 5.32 3.11
CA ARG A 102 3.78 5.36 1.65
C ARG A 102 2.52 4.67 1.18
N ASP A 103 1.78 5.30 0.29
CA ASP A 103 0.64 4.68 -0.36
C ASP A 103 1.10 3.38 -1.05
N TYR A 104 0.27 2.34 -1.00
CA TYR A 104 0.65 1.06 -1.57
C TYR A 104 -0.47 0.47 -2.41
N GLY A 105 -0.09 0.04 -3.62
CA GLY A 105 -0.94 -0.80 -4.45
C GLY A 105 -1.13 -2.15 -3.78
N ASP A 106 -2.37 -2.62 -3.72
CA ASP A 106 -2.69 -3.99 -3.29
C ASP A 106 -2.20 -4.96 -4.36
N ASN A 107 -0.91 -5.28 -4.30
CA ASN A 107 -0.18 -5.98 -5.36
C ASN A 107 -0.54 -7.47 -5.37
N GLY A 108 -1.09 -7.93 -6.48
CA GLY A 108 -1.49 -9.31 -6.65
C GLY A 108 -0.33 -10.26 -6.94
N LEU A 109 0.83 -9.74 -7.32
CA LEU A 109 2.03 -10.53 -7.60
C LEU A 109 2.80 -10.82 -6.33
N TYR A 110 3.15 -12.09 -6.12
CA TYR A 110 4.00 -12.50 -5.01
C TYR A 110 5.48 -12.25 -5.34
N ASN A 111 6.29 -11.84 -4.36
CA ASN A 111 7.74 -11.64 -4.52
C ASN A 111 8.07 -10.80 -5.79
N ALA A 112 7.36 -9.69 -5.93
CA ALA A 112 7.37 -8.91 -7.16
C ALA A 112 8.54 -7.91 -7.25
N SER A 113 9.26 -7.72 -6.15
CA SER A 113 10.55 -7.02 -6.06
C SER A 113 11.74 -8.00 -5.98
N PHE A 114 11.50 -9.30 -6.23
CA PHE A 114 12.52 -10.36 -6.32
C PHE A 114 13.48 -10.55 -5.12
N GLU A 115 13.17 -9.98 -3.95
CA GLU A 115 13.96 -10.13 -2.71
C GLU A 115 14.16 -11.60 -2.27
N PHE A 116 13.23 -12.48 -2.63
CA PHE A 116 13.34 -13.93 -2.42
C PHE A 116 13.80 -14.67 -3.68
N GLY A 117 14.61 -14.00 -4.51
CA GLY A 117 15.02 -14.45 -5.82
C GLY A 117 13.82 -14.76 -6.73
N LEU A 118 13.82 -15.93 -7.38
CA LEU A 118 12.72 -16.38 -8.25
C LEU A 118 11.66 -17.23 -7.52
N GLN A 119 11.63 -17.21 -6.18
CA GLN A 119 10.61 -17.94 -5.43
C GLN A 119 9.20 -17.48 -5.83
N GLY A 120 8.33 -18.45 -6.12
CA GLY A 120 6.96 -18.22 -6.59
C GLY A 120 6.84 -17.89 -8.09
N TRP A 121 7.95 -17.66 -8.79
CA TRP A 121 7.97 -17.43 -10.24
C TRP A 121 8.38 -18.69 -11.00
N LYS A 122 7.56 -19.10 -11.98
CA LYS A 122 8.04 -19.98 -13.06
C LYS A 122 8.87 -19.14 -14.01
N SER A 123 10.03 -19.64 -14.42
CA SER A 123 10.96 -18.87 -15.25
C SER A 123 11.67 -19.71 -16.30
N GLN A 124 12.13 -19.04 -17.35
CA GLN A 124 13.05 -19.57 -18.36
C GLN A 124 13.99 -18.45 -18.80
N ASP A 125 15.28 -18.74 -18.92
CA ASP A 125 16.31 -17.77 -19.31
C ASP A 125 16.28 -16.48 -18.48
N ALA A 126 15.86 -16.61 -17.21
CA ALA A 126 15.82 -15.55 -16.23
C ALA A 126 16.74 -15.88 -15.05
N THR A 127 17.47 -14.88 -14.56
CA THR A 127 18.44 -15.02 -13.47
C THR A 127 18.35 -13.81 -12.56
N ILE A 128 18.57 -14.01 -11.27
CA ILE A 128 18.70 -12.90 -10.33
C ILE A 128 20.07 -12.24 -10.50
N VAL A 129 20.05 -10.91 -10.51
CA VAL A 129 21.22 -10.02 -10.50
C VAL A 129 21.05 -9.01 -9.37
N GLY A 130 22.11 -8.27 -9.04
CA GLY A 130 22.11 -7.34 -7.90
C GLY A 130 22.90 -7.88 -6.71
N ASP A 131 22.67 -7.32 -5.53
CA ASP A 131 23.29 -7.74 -4.27
C ASP A 131 22.27 -8.29 -3.26
N LYS A 132 22.66 -8.50 -2.00
CA LYS A 132 21.78 -9.10 -0.98
C LYS A 132 20.66 -8.17 -0.50
N ASN A 133 20.77 -6.86 -0.73
CA ASN A 133 19.83 -5.85 -0.26
C ASN A 133 18.95 -5.29 -1.39
N ASP A 134 19.28 -5.60 -2.64
CA ASP A 134 18.58 -5.14 -3.84
C ASP A 134 18.74 -6.20 -4.93
N GLN A 135 17.71 -7.03 -5.10
CA GLN A 135 17.68 -8.12 -6.06
C GLN A 135 16.78 -7.79 -7.24
N GLN A 136 17.28 -8.04 -8.44
CA GLN A 136 16.60 -7.75 -9.70
C GLN A 136 16.54 -9.02 -10.55
N VAL A 137 15.56 -9.10 -11.44
CA VAL A 137 15.51 -10.19 -12.44
C VAL A 137 16.03 -9.72 -13.79
N LYS A 138 17.08 -10.39 -14.28
CA LYS A 138 17.51 -10.30 -15.67
C LYS A 138 16.81 -11.38 -16.47
N ILE A 139 16.11 -11.03 -17.54
CA ILE A 139 15.47 -11.95 -18.47
C ILE A 139 16.12 -11.75 -19.85
N ARG A 140 16.69 -12.81 -20.42
CA ARG A 140 17.24 -12.76 -21.79
C ARG A 140 16.12 -12.78 -22.81
N THR A 141 16.42 -12.28 -24.01
CA THR A 141 15.53 -12.33 -25.16
C THR A 141 14.97 -13.74 -25.38
N GLY A 142 13.65 -13.87 -25.47
CA GLY A 142 12.92 -15.14 -25.57
C GLY A 142 12.59 -15.81 -24.22
N GLY A 143 13.25 -15.39 -23.14
CA GLY A 143 12.99 -15.84 -21.78
C GLY A 143 11.71 -15.27 -21.18
N PHE A 144 11.28 -15.83 -20.05
CA PHE A 144 10.07 -15.38 -19.37
C PHE A 144 10.10 -15.57 -17.86
N ILE A 145 9.21 -14.85 -17.19
CA ILE A 145 8.75 -15.14 -15.82
C ILE A 145 7.21 -15.20 -15.80
N ALA A 146 6.64 -16.06 -14.95
CA ALA A 146 5.20 -16.24 -14.85
C ALA A 146 4.75 -16.63 -13.43
N GLN A 147 3.53 -16.22 -13.07
CA GLN A 147 2.80 -16.70 -11.89
C GLN A 147 1.39 -17.12 -12.26
N SER A 148 0.92 -18.19 -11.62
CA SER A 148 -0.49 -18.59 -11.67
C SER A 148 -1.12 -18.41 -10.30
N PHE A 149 -2.21 -17.67 -10.21
CA PHE A 149 -2.87 -17.36 -8.95
C PHE A 149 -4.37 -17.12 -9.12
N GLN A 150 -5.13 -17.23 -8.02
CA GLN A 150 -6.52 -16.81 -7.97
C GLN A 150 -6.55 -15.31 -7.61
N ALA A 151 -6.96 -14.47 -8.56
CA ALA A 151 -6.91 -13.01 -8.36
C ALA A 151 -7.78 -12.55 -7.17
N SER A 152 -8.94 -13.17 -6.94
CA SER A 152 -9.80 -12.83 -5.80
C SER A 152 -9.18 -13.13 -4.43
N SER A 153 -8.12 -13.93 -4.37
CA SER A 153 -7.37 -14.24 -3.15
C SER A 153 -6.13 -13.35 -2.98
N ARG A 154 -5.86 -12.47 -3.95
CA ARG A 154 -4.66 -11.63 -4.04
C ARG A 154 -4.95 -10.15 -4.23
N LEU A 155 -6.10 -9.80 -4.77
CA LEU A 155 -6.53 -8.45 -5.10
C LEU A 155 -7.90 -8.16 -4.47
N LEU A 156 -7.97 -7.14 -3.62
CA LEU A 156 -9.18 -6.54 -3.07
C LEU A 156 -10.09 -6.13 -4.22
N LEU A 157 -11.33 -6.61 -4.23
CA LEU A 157 -12.30 -6.37 -5.32
C LEU A 157 -11.82 -6.77 -6.73
N ALA A 158 -10.98 -7.80 -6.86
CA ALA A 158 -10.46 -8.26 -8.16
C ALA A 158 -11.51 -8.33 -9.28
N LYS A 159 -12.73 -8.77 -8.94
CA LYS A 159 -13.84 -8.98 -9.90
C LYS A 159 -14.56 -7.69 -10.31
N SER A 160 -14.39 -6.61 -9.56
CA SER A 160 -15.10 -5.34 -9.77
C SER A 160 -14.36 -4.38 -10.70
N TYR A 161 -13.06 -4.61 -10.95
CA TYR A 161 -12.29 -3.76 -11.85
C TYR A 161 -12.54 -4.11 -13.32
N ASN A 162 -12.51 -3.07 -14.16
CA ASN A 162 -12.45 -3.22 -15.62
C ASN A 162 -11.00 -3.24 -16.12
N MET A 163 -10.12 -2.48 -15.46
CA MET A 163 -8.69 -2.37 -15.77
C MET A 163 -7.89 -2.50 -14.47
N LEU A 164 -6.74 -3.15 -14.54
CA LEU A 164 -5.72 -3.14 -13.49
C LEU A 164 -4.55 -2.24 -13.91
N ASN A 165 -3.75 -1.80 -12.94
CA ASN A 165 -2.46 -1.17 -13.17
C ASN A 165 -1.39 -2.26 -13.20
N LEU A 166 -0.55 -2.25 -14.23
CA LEU A 166 0.72 -2.96 -14.27
C LEU A 166 1.84 -1.92 -14.25
N CYS A 167 2.50 -1.75 -13.12
CA CYS A 167 3.68 -0.91 -12.98
C CYS A 167 4.95 -1.77 -13.00
N ILE A 168 5.97 -1.29 -13.69
CA ILE A 168 7.23 -1.97 -13.91
C ILE A 168 8.35 -0.97 -13.62
N ASN A 169 9.25 -1.32 -12.72
CA ASN A 169 10.53 -0.65 -12.58
C ASN A 169 11.56 -1.40 -13.46
N ALA A 170 12.04 -0.72 -14.49
CA ALA A 170 12.99 -1.27 -15.44
C ALA A 170 14.37 -0.60 -15.29
N GLN A 171 15.42 -1.41 -15.23
CA GLN A 171 16.79 -0.94 -15.02
C GLN A 171 17.53 -0.65 -16.35
N ASN A 172 16.95 -1.07 -17.47
CA ASN A 172 17.44 -0.78 -18.81
C ASN A 172 16.29 -0.61 -19.80
N LYS A 173 16.61 -0.09 -20.99
CA LYS A 173 15.67 -0.08 -22.13
C LYS A 173 15.46 -1.50 -22.65
N GLY A 174 14.24 -1.81 -23.07
CA GLY A 174 13.95 -3.11 -23.68
C GLY A 174 12.50 -3.24 -24.15
N LYS A 175 12.12 -4.47 -24.49
CA LYS A 175 10.77 -4.79 -24.96
C LYS A 175 10.24 -6.02 -24.24
N LEU A 176 8.96 -5.97 -23.87
CA LEU A 176 8.26 -7.06 -23.21
C LEU A 176 6.92 -7.33 -23.90
N ALA A 177 6.52 -8.60 -23.93
CA ALA A 177 5.15 -8.99 -24.18
C ALA A 177 4.52 -9.52 -22.89
N VAL A 178 3.37 -8.97 -22.53
CA VAL A 178 2.59 -9.39 -21.36
C VAL A 178 1.47 -10.31 -21.81
N TYR A 179 1.36 -11.46 -21.16
CA TYR A 179 0.35 -12.47 -21.43
C TYR A 179 -0.53 -12.67 -20.20
N VAL A 180 -1.83 -12.77 -20.46
CA VAL A 180 -2.84 -13.17 -19.46
C VAL A 180 -3.59 -14.36 -20.02
N ASN A 181 -3.54 -15.50 -19.33
CA ASN A 181 -4.14 -16.78 -19.76
C ASN A 181 -3.72 -17.16 -21.20
N ASP A 182 -2.42 -17.05 -21.47
CA ASP A 182 -1.75 -17.33 -22.75
C ASP A 182 -2.21 -16.49 -23.96
N LYS A 183 -3.00 -15.44 -23.72
CA LYS A 183 -3.27 -14.40 -24.71
C LYS A 183 -2.37 -13.21 -24.46
N ILE A 184 -1.80 -12.65 -25.53
CA ILE A 184 -1.06 -11.39 -25.46
C ILE A 184 -2.06 -10.28 -25.11
N ASP A 185 -1.77 -9.55 -24.04
CA ASP A 185 -2.54 -8.38 -23.65
C ASP A 185 -1.84 -7.09 -24.10
N LEU A 186 -0.51 -7.01 -23.91
CA LEU A 186 0.28 -5.81 -24.20
C LEU A 186 1.65 -6.13 -24.80
N HIS A 187 2.10 -5.31 -25.74
CA HIS A 187 3.52 -5.16 -26.08
C HIS A 187 4.03 -3.83 -25.51
N LEU A 188 5.11 -3.88 -24.72
CA LEU A 188 5.65 -2.75 -23.99
C LEU A 188 7.02 -2.38 -24.53
N GLN A 189 7.25 -1.10 -24.77
CA GLN A 189 8.59 -0.54 -24.96
C GLN A 189 9.02 0.13 -23.65
N LEU A 190 10.01 -0.46 -23.00
CA LEU A 190 10.53 0.01 -21.72
C LEU A 190 11.61 1.07 -21.94
N LYS A 191 11.55 2.08 -21.09
CA LYS A 191 12.70 2.94 -20.77
C LYS A 191 13.19 2.56 -19.37
N GLN A 192 14.37 3.06 -19.00
CA GLN A 192 14.83 2.93 -17.62
C GLN A 192 13.96 3.81 -16.69
N GLY A 193 13.56 3.26 -15.54
CA GLY A 193 12.70 3.89 -14.54
C GLY A 193 11.35 3.19 -14.35
N ASP A 194 10.44 3.87 -13.65
CA ASP A 194 9.09 3.39 -13.33
C ASP A 194 8.07 3.76 -14.40
N PHE A 195 7.33 2.76 -14.89
CA PHE A 195 6.27 2.96 -15.87
C PHE A 195 5.03 2.13 -15.53
N CYS A 196 3.85 2.75 -15.61
CA CYS A 196 2.58 2.09 -15.37
C CYS A 196 1.74 2.01 -16.64
N TYR A 197 1.14 0.85 -16.84
CA TYR A 197 0.30 0.50 -17.98
C TYR A 197 -1.06 0.01 -17.48
N LYS A 198 -2.09 0.17 -18.31
CA LYS A 198 -3.43 -0.38 -18.03
C LYS A 198 -3.55 -1.73 -18.72
N ILE A 199 -3.95 -2.75 -17.96
CA ILE A 199 -4.18 -4.12 -18.45
C ILE A 199 -5.64 -4.51 -18.22
N ALA A 200 -6.24 -5.25 -19.16
CA ALA A 200 -7.66 -5.63 -19.05
C ALA A 200 -7.88 -6.61 -17.89
N ALA A 201 -8.89 -6.34 -17.06
CA ALA A 201 -9.14 -7.16 -15.85
C ALA A 201 -9.85 -8.49 -16.16
N ASP A 202 -10.41 -8.68 -17.36
CA ASP A 202 -11.26 -9.85 -17.66
C ASP A 202 -10.53 -11.19 -17.53
N GLY A 203 -9.24 -11.25 -17.87
CA GLY A 203 -8.41 -12.44 -17.64
C GLY A 203 -8.19 -12.77 -16.16
N PHE A 204 -8.38 -11.80 -15.26
CA PHE A 204 -8.21 -11.93 -13.81
C PHE A 204 -9.51 -12.28 -13.08
N LYS A 205 -10.66 -12.29 -13.76
CA LYS A 205 -11.96 -12.63 -13.14
C LYS A 205 -12.21 -14.15 -13.02
N GLN A 206 -11.31 -14.96 -13.57
CA GLN A 206 -11.41 -16.41 -13.62
C GLN A 206 -11.01 -17.06 -12.27
N ALA A 207 -11.32 -18.35 -12.10
CA ALA A 207 -10.95 -19.09 -10.88
C ALA A 207 -9.43 -19.16 -10.67
N GLN A 208 -8.67 -19.22 -11.77
CA GLN A 208 -7.22 -19.16 -11.78
C GLN A 208 -6.78 -18.35 -12.99
N THR A 209 -5.75 -17.53 -12.81
CA THR A 209 -5.18 -16.67 -13.84
C THR A 209 -3.70 -16.96 -13.97
N SER A 210 -3.22 -17.09 -15.21
CA SER A 210 -1.80 -17.12 -15.55
C SER A 210 -1.37 -15.73 -16.01
N PHE A 211 -0.43 -15.11 -15.29
CA PHE A 211 0.24 -13.88 -15.67
C PHE A 211 1.67 -14.20 -16.07
N LYS A 212 2.08 -13.79 -17.28
CA LYS A 212 3.41 -14.10 -17.83
C LYS A 212 3.99 -12.88 -18.54
N ILE A 213 5.26 -12.60 -18.30
CA ILE A 213 6.06 -11.60 -19.01
C ILE A 213 7.10 -12.33 -19.82
N VAL A 214 7.13 -12.08 -21.13
CA VAL A 214 8.14 -12.58 -22.07
C VAL A 214 9.02 -11.43 -22.52
N ALA A 215 10.34 -11.62 -22.45
CA ALA A 215 11.31 -10.65 -22.89
C ALA A 215 11.48 -10.71 -24.42
N GLU A 216 11.10 -9.65 -25.13
CA GLU A 216 11.33 -9.52 -26.58
C GLU A 216 12.71 -8.92 -26.89
N SER A 217 13.39 -8.41 -25.86
CA SER A 217 14.82 -8.08 -25.83
C SER A 217 15.34 -8.36 -24.42
N ASP A 218 16.66 -8.37 -24.23
CA ASP A 218 17.25 -8.48 -22.89
C ASP A 218 16.77 -7.33 -21.97
N VAL A 219 16.23 -7.68 -20.81
CA VAL A 219 15.70 -6.74 -19.81
C VAL A 219 16.21 -7.08 -18.41
N VAL A 220 16.27 -6.06 -17.57
CA VAL A 220 16.48 -6.16 -16.13
C VAL A 220 15.34 -5.42 -15.46
N LEU A 221 14.55 -6.12 -14.65
CA LEU A 221 13.39 -5.60 -13.94
C LEU A 221 13.66 -5.68 -12.44
N ASP A 222 13.33 -4.60 -11.74
CA ASP A 222 13.53 -4.45 -10.31
C ASP A 222 12.25 -4.75 -9.53
N GLU A 223 11.13 -4.17 -9.98
CA GLU A 223 9.85 -4.35 -9.33
C GLU A 223 8.72 -4.47 -10.35
N LEU A 224 7.76 -5.34 -10.03
CA LEU A 224 6.49 -5.47 -10.72
C LEU A 224 5.34 -5.21 -9.75
N LYS A 225 4.36 -4.41 -10.16
CA LYS A 225 3.12 -4.23 -9.40
C LYS A 225 1.93 -4.47 -10.30
N LEU A 226 1.05 -5.37 -9.92
CA LEU A 226 -0.24 -5.58 -10.55
C LEU A 226 -1.34 -5.34 -9.53
N TYR A 227 -2.11 -4.26 -9.66
CA TYR A 227 -3.09 -3.89 -8.65
C TYR A 227 -4.29 -3.13 -9.24
N GLY A 228 -5.45 -3.29 -8.62
CA GLY A 228 -6.66 -2.52 -8.95
C GLY A 228 -6.93 -1.36 -7.98
N PHE A 229 -6.29 -1.39 -6.81
CA PHE A 229 -6.53 -0.47 -5.71
C PHE A 229 -5.22 -0.04 -5.06
N VAL A 230 -5.20 1.21 -4.59
CA VAL A 230 -4.12 1.81 -3.81
C VAL A 230 -4.68 2.20 -2.48
N GLN A 231 -4.15 1.65 -1.39
CA GLN A 231 -4.46 2.13 -0.06
C GLN A 231 -3.74 3.46 0.14
N LYS A 232 -4.51 4.48 0.52
CA LYS A 232 -4.00 5.84 0.65
C LYS A 232 -3.96 6.30 2.09
N LEU A 233 -2.86 6.92 2.46
CA LEU A 233 -2.79 7.87 3.56
C LEU A 233 -2.35 9.26 3.07
N ASP A 234 -1.91 9.38 1.80
CA ASP A 234 -1.48 10.61 1.13
C ASP A 234 -0.34 11.34 1.87
N VAL A 235 0.60 10.59 2.46
CA VAL A 235 1.84 11.13 3.05
C VAL A 235 2.97 11.09 2.02
N TYR A 236 3.23 9.92 1.45
CA TYR A 236 3.95 9.74 0.19
C TYR A 236 3.07 8.95 -0.76
N ASP A 237 3.15 9.25 -2.05
CA ASP A 237 2.48 8.45 -3.08
C ASP A 237 3.16 7.08 -3.27
N GLU A 238 2.58 6.23 -4.12
CA GLU A 238 3.08 4.87 -4.39
C GLU A 238 4.47 4.80 -5.04
N PHE A 239 4.97 5.95 -5.52
CA PHE A 239 6.29 6.15 -6.12
C PHE A 239 7.25 6.89 -5.19
N ASN A 240 6.88 7.04 -3.91
CA ASN A 240 7.69 7.67 -2.88
C ASN A 240 7.90 9.20 -3.09
N HIS A 241 7.03 9.86 -3.85
CA HIS A 241 6.99 11.32 -3.88
C HIS A 241 6.16 11.86 -2.72
N GLU A 242 6.59 13.00 -2.19
CA GLU A 242 5.85 13.72 -1.17
C GLU A 242 4.41 14.00 -1.61
N SER A 243 3.44 13.64 -0.77
CA SER A 243 2.02 13.80 -1.06
C SER A 243 1.37 14.80 -0.09
N LYS A 244 0.05 14.91 -0.18
CA LYS A 244 -0.75 16.01 0.36
C LYS A 244 -0.53 16.32 1.84
N TYR A 245 -0.33 15.31 2.69
CA TYR A 245 -0.27 15.47 4.15
C TYR A 245 1.14 15.40 4.75
N ILE A 246 2.20 15.34 3.93
CA ILE A 246 3.58 15.27 4.43
C ILE A 246 3.92 16.43 5.38
N GLU A 247 3.53 17.66 5.03
CA GLU A 247 3.80 18.84 5.84
C GLU A 247 3.03 18.83 7.16
N ALA A 248 1.81 18.26 7.18
CA ALA A 248 1.06 18.09 8.41
C ALA A 248 1.74 17.05 9.32
N ILE A 249 2.24 15.95 8.76
CA ILE A 249 3.01 14.94 9.50
C ILE A 249 4.33 15.49 10.04
N ARG A 250 5.07 16.27 9.25
CA ARG A 250 6.30 16.95 9.72
C ARG A 250 6.02 17.87 10.91
N LYS A 251 4.94 18.65 10.84
CA LYS A 251 4.51 19.53 11.95
C LYS A 251 4.08 18.73 13.18
N LEU A 252 3.32 17.65 12.99
CA LEU A 252 2.91 16.74 14.07
C LEU A 252 4.13 16.14 14.77
N ASN A 253 5.07 15.58 14.01
CA ASN A 253 6.31 15.00 14.54
C ASN A 253 7.17 16.02 15.29
N LYS A 254 7.28 17.27 14.80
CA LYS A 254 8.03 18.32 15.49
C LYS A 254 7.35 18.75 16.80
N ALA A 255 6.04 18.57 16.90
CA ALA A 255 5.26 19.04 18.03
C ALA A 255 5.15 18.00 19.16
N LEU A 256 5.37 16.71 18.90
CA LEU A 256 5.34 15.63 19.89
C LEU A 256 6.69 15.47 20.59
#